data_AF-A0AB33CUL5-F1
#
_entry.id   AF-A0AB33CUL5-F1
#
_cell.length_a   1.000
_cell.length_b   1.000
_cell.length_c   1.000
_cell.angle_alpha   90.00
_cell.angle_beta   90.00
_cell.angle_gamma   90.00
#
_symmetry.space_group_name_H-M   'P 1'
#
loop_
_entity.id
_entity.type
_entity.pdbx_description
1 polymer ?
#
loop_
_entity_poly.entity_id
_entity_poly.type
_entity_poly.pdbx_seq_one_letter_code
_entity_poly.pdbx_strand_id
1 'polypeptide(L)'
;MLTYRELKAIQEGNRRNQDVMNLLREVKRLRELAVLTYSILGTMPLNGLGENRHRLNPLFEALKMENAVQGYMRASEHRDRLNFPHRTQGRDGDMAYYLKRYKQDPATKP
;
A
#
# COMPACT_ATOMS: atom_id res chain seq x y z
N MET A 1 -8.60 16.93 6.11
CA MET A 1 -7.12 16.88 5.92
C MET A 1 -6.81 17.18 4.45
N LEU A 2 -5.83 18.06 4.16
CA LEU A 2 -5.56 18.52 2.79
C LEU A 2 -5.12 17.36 1.86
N THR A 3 -5.72 17.29 0.69
CA THR A 3 -5.40 16.36 -0.39
C THR A 3 -4.15 16.80 -1.17
N TYR A 4 -3.60 15.90 -2.00
CA TYR A 4 -2.48 16.23 -2.88
C TYR A 4 -2.83 17.35 -3.88
N ARG A 5 -4.07 17.34 -4.41
CA ARG A 5 -4.53 18.35 -5.37
C ARG A 5 -4.59 19.74 -4.74
N GLU A 6 -5.10 19.84 -3.52
CA GLU A 6 -5.17 21.10 -2.78
C GLU A 6 -3.78 21.63 -2.45
N LEU A 7 -2.84 20.78 -2.01
CA LEU A 7 -1.45 21.20 -1.77
C LEU A 7 -0.77 21.73 -3.03
N LYS A 8 -1.00 21.08 -4.17
CA LYS A 8 -0.46 21.52 -5.46
C LYS A 8 -1.02 22.88 -5.86
N ALA A 9 -2.33 23.09 -5.71
CA ALA A 9 -2.96 24.38 -5.99
C ALA A 9 -2.39 25.50 -5.10
N ILE A 10 -2.20 25.24 -3.80
CA ILE A 10 -1.57 26.20 -2.87
C ILE A 10 -0.13 26.51 -3.30
N GLN A 11 0.64 25.48 -3.64
CA GLN A 11 2.01 25.64 -4.13
C GLN A 11 2.07 26.52 -5.38
N GLU A 12 1.18 26.29 -6.34
CA GLU A 12 1.13 27.04 -7.61
C GLU A 12 0.74 28.50 -7.40
N GLY A 13 -0.24 28.77 -6.55
CA GLY A 13 -0.67 30.13 -6.21
C GLY A 13 0.35 30.92 -5.37
N ASN A 14 1.27 30.25 -4.68
CA ASN A 14 2.18 30.86 -3.72
C ASN A 14 3.67 30.62 -4.03
N ARG A 15 4.03 30.30 -5.29
CA ARG A 15 5.41 29.95 -5.66
C ARG A 15 6.48 30.97 -5.27
N ARG A 16 6.11 32.26 -5.18
CA ARG A 16 7.01 33.36 -4.81
C ARG A 16 6.99 33.70 -3.31
N ASN A 17 6.07 33.11 -2.54
CA ASN A 17 5.98 33.31 -1.10
C ASN A 17 6.79 32.23 -0.39
N GLN A 18 7.98 32.61 0.09
CA GLN A 18 8.92 31.66 0.69
C GLN A 18 8.38 31.02 1.97
N ASP A 19 7.58 31.73 2.76
CA ASP A 19 7.01 31.21 4.01
C ASP A 19 5.99 30.10 3.73
N VAL A 20 5.12 30.32 2.74
CA VAL A 20 4.18 29.29 2.29
C VAL A 20 4.93 28.07 1.76
N MET A 21 5.99 28.28 0.99
CA MET A 21 6.81 27.17 0.48
C MET A 21 7.52 26.40 1.60
N ASN A 22 8.00 27.09 2.64
CA ASN A 22 8.61 26.46 3.81
C ASN A 22 7.58 25.63 4.60
N LEU A 23 6.38 26.16 4.82
CA LEU A 23 5.29 25.42 5.46
C LEU A 23 4.90 24.17 4.65
N LEU A 24 4.78 24.29 3.32
CA LEU A 24 4.49 23.14 2.46
C LEU A 24 5.57 22.06 2.53
N ARG A 25 6.85 22.44 2.63
CA ARG A 25 7.95 21.49 2.85
C ARG A 25 7.83 20.78 4.19
N GLU A 26 7.50 21.50 5.26
CA GLU A 26 7.34 20.88 6.58
C GLU A 26 6.12 19.94 6.61
N VAL A 27 5.00 20.33 6.00
CA VAL A 27 3.84 19.44 5.83
C VAL A 27 4.21 18.17 5.07
N LYS A 28 5.04 18.28 4.02
CA LYS A 28 5.56 17.12 3.30
C LYS A 28 6.42 16.23 4.21
N ARG A 29 7.35 16.82 4.95
CA ARG A 29 8.25 16.11 5.89
C ARG A 29 7.47 15.34 6.96
N LEU A 30 6.46 15.97 7.56
CA LEU A 30 5.61 15.35 8.57
C LEU A 30 4.80 14.17 8.00
N ARG A 31 4.30 14.29 6.76
CA ARG A 31 3.61 13.18 6.08
C ARG A 31 4.53 12.00 5.79
N GLU A 32 5.77 12.26 5.36
CA GLU A 32 6.78 11.22 5.16
C GLU A 32 7.09 10.51 6.48
N LEU A 33 7.24 11.26 7.57
CA LEU A 33 7.45 10.70 8.91
C LEU A 33 6.26 9.82 9.36
N ALA A 34 5.02 10.26 9.14
CA ALA A 34 3.83 9.49 9.47
C ALA A 34 3.80 8.15 8.69
N VAL A 35 4.13 8.19 7.39
CA VAL A 35 4.21 6.98 6.55
C VAL A 35 5.32 6.04 7.03
N LEU A 36 6.52 6.56 7.34
CA LEU A 36 7.62 5.76 7.87
C LEU A 36 7.23 5.08 9.19
N THR A 37 6.63 5.86 10.10
CA THR A 37 6.16 5.35 11.39
C THR A 37 5.14 4.23 11.19
N TYR A 38 4.16 4.42 10.30
CA TYR A 38 3.18 3.38 9.99
C TYR A 38 3.82 2.14 9.34
N SER A 39 4.79 2.29 8.45
CA SER A 39 5.46 1.16 7.79
C SER A 39 6.23 0.27 8.78
N ILE A 40 6.85 0.88 9.79
CA ILE A 40 7.59 0.17 10.84
C ILE A 40 6.61 -0.51 11.79
N LEU A 41 5.65 0.26 12.31
CA LEU A 41 4.68 -0.25 13.28
C LEU A 41 3.79 -1.34 12.66
N GLY A 42 3.30 -1.13 11.43
CA GLY A 42 2.39 -2.05 10.74
C GLY A 42 2.98 -3.40 10.38
N THR A 43 4.32 -3.52 10.37
CA THR A 43 5.04 -4.77 10.10
C THR A 43 5.73 -5.35 11.35
N MET A 44 5.69 -4.64 12.48
CA MET A 44 6.32 -5.08 13.71
C MET A 44 5.57 -6.27 14.32
N PRO A 45 6.24 -7.39 14.64
CA PRO A 45 5.59 -8.50 15.34
C PRO A 45 5.18 -8.05 16.73
N LEU A 46 3.86 -7.85 16.93
CA LEU A 46 3.31 -7.33 18.19
C LEU A 46 3.35 -8.35 19.34
N ASN A 47 3.85 -9.56 19.07
CA ASN A 47 3.83 -10.72 19.95
C ASN A 47 4.68 -10.53 21.23
N GLY A 48 5.55 -9.51 21.26
CA GLY A 48 6.37 -9.15 22.43
C GLY A 48 5.92 -7.89 23.19
N LEU A 49 4.84 -7.23 22.76
CA LEU A 49 4.45 -5.93 23.33
C LEU A 49 3.54 -6.04 24.56
N GLY A 50 3.03 -7.23 24.88
CA GLY A 50 2.22 -7.50 26.08
C GLY A 50 1.12 -6.45 26.29
N GLU A 51 1.13 -5.82 27.47
CA GLU A 51 0.22 -4.74 27.81
C GLU A 51 0.41 -3.48 26.93
N ASN A 52 1.61 -3.15 26.45
CA ASN A 52 1.80 -1.93 25.64
C ASN A 52 1.06 -1.94 24.29
N ARG A 53 0.56 -3.11 23.84
CA ARG A 53 -0.24 -3.23 22.61
C ARG A 53 -1.49 -2.34 22.63
N HIS A 54 -2.18 -2.22 23.77
CA HIS A 54 -3.38 -1.39 23.87
C HIS A 54 -3.08 0.11 23.78
N ARG A 55 -1.85 0.53 24.15
CA ARG A 55 -1.40 1.93 24.02
C ARG A 55 -1.03 2.29 22.58
N LEU A 56 -0.63 1.31 21.79
CA LEU A 56 -0.29 1.51 20.39
C LEU A 56 -1.52 1.52 19.47
N ASN A 57 -2.61 0.88 19.87
CA ASN A 57 -3.81 0.80 19.04
C ASN A 57 -4.39 2.18 18.65
N PRO A 58 -4.53 3.16 19.58
CA PRO A 58 -4.96 4.51 19.21
C PRO A 58 -4.00 5.21 18.24
N LEU A 59 -2.68 4.98 18.40
CA LEU A 59 -1.67 5.54 17.50
C LEU A 59 -1.80 4.96 16.08
N PHE A 60 -2.07 3.65 15.96
CA PHE A 60 -2.34 3.02 14.66
C PHE A 60 -3.58 3.60 13.99
N GLU A 61 -4.68 3.72 14.73
CA GLU A 61 -5.92 4.24 14.17
C GLU A 61 -5.77 5.71 13.77
N ALA A 62 -5.07 6.52 14.57
CA ALA A 62 -4.73 7.90 14.20
C ALA A 62 -3.89 7.98 12.92
N LEU A 63 -2.85 7.14 12.79
CA LEU A 63 -2.01 7.09 11.59
C LEU A 63 -2.81 6.64 10.35
N LYS A 64 -3.74 5.70 10.46
CA LYS A 64 -4.59 5.26 9.33
C LYS A 64 -5.53 6.34 8.81
N MET A 65 -5.88 7.32 9.65
CA MET A 65 -6.70 8.47 9.24
C MET A 65 -5.92 9.48 8.39
N GLU A 66 -4.58 9.44 8.41
CA GLU A 66 -3.74 10.33 7.63
C GLU A 66 -3.76 9.95 6.12
N ASN A 67 -4.11 10.90 5.25
CA ASN A 67 -4.19 10.72 3.80
C ASN A 67 -2.90 10.14 3.19
N ALA A 68 -1.73 10.50 3.74
CA ALA A 68 -0.44 9.99 3.27
C ALA A 68 -0.27 8.49 3.56
N VAL A 69 -0.70 8.06 4.75
CA VAL A 69 -0.69 6.64 5.16
C VAL A 69 -1.70 5.84 4.35
N GLN A 70 -2.90 6.37 4.12
CA GLN A 70 -3.87 5.71 3.23
C GLN A 70 -3.34 5.53 1.80
N GLY A 71 -2.65 6.55 1.27
CA GLY A 71 -1.97 6.45 -0.03
C GLY A 71 -0.89 5.36 -0.04
N TYR A 72 -0.09 5.29 1.03
CA TYR A 72 0.89 4.23 1.21
C TYR A 72 0.25 2.84 1.29
N MET A 73 -0.83 2.66 2.05
CA MET A 73 -1.54 1.38 2.17
C MET A 73 -2.03 0.88 0.81
N ARG A 74 -2.70 1.74 0.03
CA ARG A 74 -3.15 1.41 -1.33
C ARG A 74 -1.99 1.02 -2.24
N ALA A 75 -0.86 1.73 -2.16
CA ALA A 75 0.34 1.43 -2.94
C ALA A 75 1.02 0.13 -2.49
N SER A 76 0.96 -0.21 -1.19
CA SER A 76 1.45 -1.48 -0.67
C SER A 76 0.58 -2.64 -1.15
N GLU A 77 -0.74 -2.55 -0.99
CA GLU A 77 -1.68 -3.56 -1.49
C GLU A 77 -1.54 -3.79 -2.99
N HIS A 78 -1.35 -2.72 -3.77
CA HIS A 78 -1.12 -2.82 -5.20
C HIS A 78 0.19 -3.55 -5.53
N ARG A 79 1.28 -3.26 -4.81
CA ARG A 79 2.56 -3.97 -4.95
C ARG A 79 2.42 -5.44 -4.57
N ASP A 80 1.71 -5.75 -3.49
CA ASP A 80 1.46 -7.13 -3.08
C ASP A 80 0.69 -7.87 -4.17
N ARG A 81 -0.39 -7.29 -4.71
CA ARG A 81 -1.16 -7.85 -5.83
C ARG A 81 -0.32 -8.07 -7.10
N LEU A 82 0.59 -7.15 -7.42
CA LEU A 82 1.50 -7.30 -8.56
C LEU A 82 2.54 -8.40 -8.36
N ASN A 83 2.92 -8.69 -7.11
CA ASN A 83 3.80 -9.81 -6.77
C ASN A 83 3.06 -11.17 -6.74
N PHE A 84 1.74 -11.18 -6.92
CA PHE A 84 0.89 -12.38 -6.90
C PHE A 84 0.73 -13.18 -8.23
N PRO A 85 1.64 -13.09 -9.24
CA PRO A 85 1.76 -14.15 -10.24
C PRO A 85 3.16 -14.82 -10.31
N HIS A 86 3.99 -14.73 -9.25
CA HIS A 86 5.24 -15.52 -9.15
C HIS A 86 5.30 -16.46 -7.94
N ARG A 87 4.23 -16.53 -7.15
CA ARG A 87 4.04 -17.52 -6.08
C ARG A 87 2.91 -18.52 -6.35
N THR A 88 2.59 -18.79 -7.62
CA THR A 88 1.90 -20.04 -8.00
C THR A 88 2.89 -21.20 -8.04
N GLN A 89 3.60 -21.44 -6.92
CA GLN A 89 4.04 -22.78 -6.58
C GLN A 89 2.77 -23.55 -6.19
N GLY A 90 2.19 -24.27 -7.15
CA GLY A 90 0.98 -25.08 -6.93
C GLY A 90 0.00 -25.18 -8.10
N ARG A 91 0.31 -24.64 -9.30
CA ARG A 91 -0.59 -24.75 -10.48
C ARG A 91 -0.01 -25.49 -11.69
N ASP A 92 1.13 -26.14 -11.54
CA ASP A 92 1.68 -27.02 -12.58
C ASP A 92 1.02 -28.42 -12.58
N GLY A 93 0.32 -28.79 -11.51
CA GLY A 93 -0.46 -30.04 -11.44
C GLY A 93 -1.79 -29.98 -12.19
N ASP A 94 -2.51 -28.85 -12.09
CA ASP A 94 -3.87 -28.73 -12.63
C ASP A 94 -3.89 -28.26 -14.10
N MET A 95 -2.92 -27.47 -14.55
CA MET A 95 -2.87 -27.07 -15.96
C MET A 95 -2.46 -28.24 -16.88
N ALA A 96 -1.67 -29.18 -16.37
CA ALA A 96 -1.36 -30.44 -17.05
C ALA A 96 -2.60 -31.34 -17.21
N TYR A 97 -3.52 -31.33 -16.24
CA TYR A 97 -4.79 -32.08 -16.32
C TYR A 97 -5.67 -31.60 -17.48
N TYR A 98 -5.79 -30.28 -17.68
CA TYR A 98 -6.57 -29.73 -18.80
C TYR A 98 -5.90 -29.95 -20.17
N LEU A 99 -4.57 -29.89 -20.25
CA LEU A 99 -3.85 -30.08 -21.51
C LEU A 99 -3.77 -31.55 -21.98
N LYS A 100 -3.82 -32.52 -21.05
CA LYS A 100 -3.81 -33.95 -21.40
C LYS A 100 -5.15 -34.41 -21.96
N ARG A 101 -6.26 -33.83 -21.51
CA ARG A 101 -7.62 -34.14 -22.00
C ARG A 101 -7.88 -33.62 -23.41
N TYR A 102 -7.30 -32.46 -23.76
CA TYR A 102 -7.44 -31.89 -25.11
C TYR A 102 -6.63 -32.59 -26.21
N LYS A 103 -5.63 -33.40 -25.84
CA LYS A 103 -4.82 -34.17 -26.79
C LYS A 103 -5.27 -35.62 -26.97
N GLN A 104 -6.32 -36.06 -26.27
CA GLN A 104 -6.80 -37.45 -26.30
C GLN A 104 -8.08 -37.67 -27.11
N ASP A 105 -8.73 -36.63 -27.62
CA ASP A 105 -9.87 -36.77 -28.55
C ASP A 105 -9.48 -36.41 -29.99
N PRO A 106 -9.02 -37.36 -30.81
CA PRO A 106 -9.18 -37.27 -32.25
C PRO A 106 -10.55 -37.85 -32.62
N ALA A 107 -11.35 -37.05 -33.33
CA ALA A 107 -12.59 -37.39 -34.02
C ALA A 107 -13.89 -37.36 -33.20
N THR A 108 -14.63 -36.26 -33.38
CA THR A 108 -15.99 -36.32 -33.94
C THR A 108 -16.23 -35.00 -34.71
N LYS A 109 -15.96 -35.05 -36.02
CA LYS A 109 -16.60 -34.15 -36.99
C LYS A 109 -18.02 -34.70 -37.27
N PRO A 110 -19.02 -33.85 -37.56
CA PRO A 110 -20.20 -34.31 -38.30
C PRO A 110 -19.81 -34.81 -39.69
#